data_AF-A0A2N2VJS3-F1
#
_entry.id   AF-A0A2N2VJS3-F1
#
_cell.length_a   1.000
_cell.length_b   1.000
_cell.length_c   1.000
_cell.angle_alpha   90.00
_cell.angle_beta   90.00
_cell.angle_gamma   90.00
#
_symmetry.space_group_name_H-M   'P 1'
#
loop_
_entity.id
_entity.type
_entity.pdbx_description
1 polymer ?
#
loop_
_entity_poly.entity_id
_entity_poly.type
_entity_poly.pdbx_seq_one_letter_code
_entity_poly.pdbx_strand_id
1 'polypeptide(L)' 'MQNTIFGMTESQLTEFGMTYGVGGLMLMMLLIVGHLAWESNAGKFGTFVLFLGLTLGLVGFVAKFVIKSSLGLE' A
#
# COMPACT_ATOMS: atom_id res chain seq x y z
N MET A 1 -10.36 -15.08 24.76
CA MET A 1 -9.01 -15.56 25.14
C MET A 1 -8.05 -14.82 24.24
N GLN A 2 -7.18 -13.96 24.79
CA GLN A 2 -6.20 -13.23 24.00
C GLN A 2 -5.15 -14.24 23.53
N ASN A 3 -5.12 -14.57 22.25
CA ASN A 3 -4.23 -15.60 21.73
C ASN A 3 -2.88 -14.96 21.44
N THR A 4 -1.93 -15.05 22.38
CA THR A 4 -0.61 -14.44 22.20
C THR A 4 0.19 -15.24 21.16
N ILE A 5 0.34 -14.70 19.96
CA ILE A 5 1.18 -15.30 18.90
C ILE A 5 2.56 -14.62 18.99
N PHE A 6 3.59 -15.39 19.36
CA PHE A 6 4.98 -14.91 19.59
C PHE A 6 5.18 -13.86 20.70
N GLY A 7 4.31 -13.83 21.72
CA GLY A 7 4.46 -12.87 22.84
C GLY A 7 3.88 -11.48 22.57
N MET A 8 3.26 -11.26 21.41
CA MET A 8 2.51 -10.05 21.06
C MET A 8 1.00 -10.30 21.04
N THR A 9 0.22 -9.25 21.31
CA THR A 9 -1.25 -9.28 21.17
C THR A 9 -1.63 -9.42 19.70
N GLU A 10 -2.73 -10.13 19.40
CA GLU A 10 -3.24 -10.29 18.03
C GLU A 10 -3.51 -8.95 17.35
N SER A 11 -3.92 -7.93 18.12
CA SER A 11 -4.11 -6.57 17.64
C SER A 11 -2.79 -5.93 17.19
N GLN A 12 -1.72 -6.03 17.96
CA GLN A 12 -0.41 -5.50 17.58
C GLN A 12 0.17 -6.20 16.34
N LEU A 13 0.06 -7.52 16.27
CA LEU A 13 0.56 -8.26 15.10
C LEU A 13 -0.24 -7.92 13.84
N THR A 14 -1.56 -7.76 13.98
CA THR A 14 -2.44 -7.37 12.88
C THR A 14 -2.16 -5.95 12.42
N GLU A 15 -1.98 -5.01 13.34
CA GLU A 15 -1.65 -3.62 13.01
C GLU A 15 -0.30 -3.51 12.29
N PHE A 16 0.70 -4.27 12.77
CA PHE A 16 2.01 -4.33 12.14
C PHE A 16 1.94 -4.98 10.75
N GLY A 17 1.21 -6.09 10.60
CA GLY A 17 1.01 -6.76 9.31
C GLY A 17 0.20 -5.92 8.32
N MET A 18 -0.81 -5.20 8.79
CA MET A 18 -1.64 -4.30 7.98
C MET A 18 -0.87 -3.06 7.52
N THR A 19 0.05 -2.55 8.34
CA THR A 19 0.81 -1.33 8.01
C THR A 19 2.05 -1.67 7.19
N TYR A 20 2.90 -2.55 7.70
CA TYR A 20 4.18 -2.88 7.08
C TYR A 20 4.07 -4.01 6.05
N GLY A 21 3.24 -5.04 6.31
CA GLY A 21 3.04 -6.15 5.38
C GLY A 21 2.32 -5.70 4.11
N VAL A 22 1.14 -5.08 4.25
CA VAL A 22 0.38 -4.58 3.10
C VAL A 22 1.09 -3.41 2.42
N GLY A 23 1.68 -2.48 3.20
CA GLY A 23 2.44 -1.36 2.65
C GLY A 23 3.66 -1.83 1.83
N GLY A 24 4.40 -2.83 2.32
CA GLY A 24 5.50 -3.45 1.59
C GLY A 24 5.07 -4.15 0.31
N LEU A 25 3.96 -4.89 0.35
CA LEU A 25 3.39 -5.54 -0.85
C LEU A 25 2.91 -4.53 -1.89
N MET A 26 2.33 -3.40 -1.47
CA MET A 26 1.98 -2.32 -2.39
C MET A 26 3.21 -1.70 -3.04
N LEU A 27 4.27 -1.41 -2.28
CA LEU A 27 5.52 -0.91 -2.85
C LEU A 27 6.12 -1.89 -3.87
N MET A 28 6.05 -3.19 -3.61
CA MET A 28 6.44 -4.21 -4.58
C MET A 28 5.61 -4.14 -5.87
N MET A 29 4.29 -3.97 -5.78
CA MET A 29 3.45 -3.76 -6.97
C MET A 29 3.88 -2.52 -7.77
N LEU A 30 4.20 -1.41 -7.10
CA LEU A 30 4.65 -0.18 -7.78
C LEU A 30 5.97 -0.40 -8.53
N LEU A 31 6.92 -1.12 -7.93
CA LEU A 31 8.19 -1.43 -8.57
C LEU A 31 8.00 -2.31 -9.81
N ILE A 32 7.12 -3.33 -9.74
CA ILE A 32 6.80 -4.21 -10.87
C ILE A 32 6.14 -3.41 -12.00
N VAL A 33 5.15 -2.58 -11.69
CA VAL A 33 4.47 -1.74 -12.69
C VAL A 33 5.43 -0.73 -13.30
N GLY A 34 6.31 -0.12 -12.51
CA GLY A 34 7.35 0.80 -13.00
C GLY A 34 8.34 0.11 -13.94
N HIS A 35 8.79 -1.10 -13.59
CA HIS A 35 9.66 -1.90 -14.45
C HIS A 35 8.95 -2.29 -15.76
N LEU A 36 7.70 -2.74 -15.67
CA LEU A 36 6.87 -3.09 -16.83
C LEU A 36 6.60 -1.89 -17.73
N ALA A 37 6.40 -0.69 -17.16
CA ALA A 37 6.21 0.55 -17.91
C ALA A 37 7.42 0.89 -18.78
N TRP A 38 8.62 0.70 -18.21
CA TRP A 38 9.88 0.98 -18.89
C TRP A 38 10.19 -0.07 -19.96
N GLU A 39 9.99 -1.34 -19.65
CA GLU A 39 10.19 -2.47 -20.58
C GLU A 39 9.16 -2.47 -21.72
N SER A 40 7.91 -2.14 -21.43
CA SER A 40 6.82 -2.12 -22.43
C SER A 40 6.89 -0.90 -23.36
N ASN A 41 7.90 -0.02 -23.21
CA ASN A 41 8.01 1.21 -23.97
C ASN A 41 6.70 1.99 -23.98
N ALA A 42 6.02 2.02 -22.82
CA ALA A 42 4.74 2.70 -22.65
C ALA A 42 5.00 4.17 -22.95
N GLY A 43 4.77 4.59 -24.20
CA GLY A 43 5.22 5.87 -24.73
C GLY A 43 4.68 7.06 -23.92
N LYS A 44 4.87 8.29 -24.40
CA LYS A 44 4.50 9.51 -23.67
C LYS A 44 3.07 9.47 -23.06
N PHE A 45 2.13 8.85 -23.77
CA PHE A 45 0.75 8.65 -23.29
C PHE A 45 0.62 7.53 -22.24
N GLY A 46 1.32 6.42 -22.42
CA GLY A 46 1.31 5.29 -21.49
C GLY A 46 1.95 5.64 -20.14
N THR A 47 3.10 6.32 -20.16
CA THR A 47 3.72 6.83 -18.94
C THR A 47 2.82 7.85 -18.22
N PHE A 48 2.11 8.72 -18.97
CA PHE A 48 1.17 9.70 -18.38
C PHE A 48 -0.01 9.03 -17.66
N VAL A 49 -0.65 8.05 -18.30
CA VAL A 49 -1.77 7.30 -17.70
C VAL A 49 -1.29 6.44 -16.53
N LEU A 50 -0.11 5.82 -16.64
CA LEU A 50 0.48 5.08 -15.53
C LEU A 50 0.79 6.00 -14.35
N PHE A 51 1.36 7.18 -14.58
CA PHE A 51 1.65 8.13 -13.51
C PHE A 51 0.37 8.62 -12.82
N LEU A 52 -0.70 8.89 -13.58
CA LEU A 52 -2.02 9.24 -13.03
C LEU A 52 -2.64 8.09 -12.23
N GLY A 53 -2.67 6.87 -12.78
CA GLY A 53 -3.21 5.71 -12.07
C GLY A 53 -2.42 5.38 -10.80
N LEU A 54 -1.10 5.48 -10.87
CA LEU A 54 -0.18 5.22 -9.76
C LEU A 54 -0.36 6.25 -8.64
N THR A 55 -0.35 7.55 -8.99
CA THR A 55 -0.52 8.63 -8.01
C THR A 55 -1.91 8.60 -7.37
N LEU A 56 -2.98 8.35 -8.14
CA LEU A 56 -4.32 8.16 -7.58
C LEU A 56 -4.42 6.93 -6.67
N GLY A 57 -3.80 5.81 -7.04
CA GLY A 57 -3.76 4.60 -6.22
C GLY A 57 -3.03 4.81 -4.89
N LEU A 58 -1.86 5.47 -4.94
CA LEU A 58 -1.07 5.77 -3.74
C LEU A 58 -1.78 6.78 -2.83
N VAL A 59 -2.34 7.84 -3.42
CA VAL A 59 -3.10 8.86 -2.70
C VAL A 59 -4.34 8.25 -2.05
N GLY A 60 -5.07 7.37 -2.74
CA GLY A 60 -6.22 6.67 -2.16
C GLY A 60 -5.85 5.75 -0.99
N PHE A 61 -4.71 5.05 -1.07
CA PHE A 61 -4.21 4.22 0.03
C PHE A 61 -3.82 5.06 1.25
N VAL A 62 -3.09 6.15 1.04
CA VAL A 62 -2.71 7.08 2.11
C VAL A 62 -3.94 7.77 2.70
N ALA A 63 -4.88 8.23 1.86
CA ALA A 63 -6.12 8.85 2.30
C ALA A 63 -6.94 7.91 3.19
N LYS A 64 -7.04 6.62 2.84
CA LYS A 64 -7.70 5.61 3.69
C LYS A 64 -7.05 5.55 5.08
N PHE A 65 -5.71 5.53 5.14
CA PHE A 65 -4.98 5.47 6.40
C PHE A 65 -5.21 6.71 7.25
N VAL A 66 -5.15 7.90 6.62
CA VAL A 66 -5.40 9.19 7.26
C VAL A 66 -6.84 9.31 7.75
N ILE A 67 -7.83 8.86 6.97
CA ILE A 67 -9.24 8.87 7.37
C ILE A 67 -9.46 7.93 8.55
N LYS A 68 -8.88 6.72 8.52
CA LYS A 68 -9.01 5.75 9.61
C LYS A 68 -8.43 6.28 10.92
N SER A 69 -7.29 6.99 10.84
CA SER A 69 -6.64 7.64 11.98
C SER A 69 -7.41 8.88 12.46
N SER A 70 -7.90 9.72 11.54
CA SER A 70 -8.65 10.94 11.88
C SER A 70 -10.04 10.66 12.45
N LEU A 71 -10.64 9.52 12.09
CA LEU A 71 -11.94 9.08 12.62
C LEU A 71 -11.81 8.31 13.96
N GLY A 72 -10.59 8.14 14.49
CA GLY A 72 -10.35 7.52 15.80
C GLY A 72 -10.67 6.03 15.87
N LEU A 73 -10.56 5.30 14.75
CA LEU A 73 -10.70 3.84 14.71
C LEU A 73 -9.35 3.18 15.01
N GLU A 74 -8.93 3.26 16.28
CA GLU A 74 -7.92 2.36 16.88
C GLU A 74 -8.57 1.02 17.28
#